data_AF-A0AAD6WC32-F1
#
_entry.id   AF-A0AAD6WC32-F1
#
_cell.length_a   1.000
_cell.length_b   1.000
_cell.length_c   1.000
_cell.angle_alpha   90.00
_cell.angle_beta   90.00
_cell.angle_gamma   90.00
#
_symmetry.space_group_name_H-M   'P 1'
#
loop_
_entity.id
_entity.type
_entity.pdbx_description
1 polymer ?
#
loop_
_entity_poly.entity_id
_entity_poly.type
_entity_poly.pdbx_seq_one_letter_code
_entity_poly.pdbx_strand_id
1 'polypeptide(L)'
;MEGSFAKELYSESLQLSNAELGSKPIANDDSVEELDRESDLDREWQRRHDQFHTIGYRDGLIAGKEDSAQEGFNVGFKQSVLVGYNWGVVRGVTSVVACLPDDLKEKLIETQEKRNKFQGLYESVHSISTVDALKFFHDD
;
A
#
# COMPACT_ATOMS: atom_id res chain seq x y z
N MET A 1 23.85 -18.80 -1.27
CA MET A 1 23.80 -20.20 -1.75
C MET A 1 22.49 -20.41 -2.54
N GLU A 2 22.12 -19.45 -3.40
CA GLU A 2 20.74 -19.34 -3.96
C GLU A 2 20.69 -19.45 -5.50
N GLY A 3 21.86 -19.53 -6.15
CA GLY A 3 21.96 -19.56 -7.62
C GLY A 3 22.02 -20.95 -8.25
N SER A 4 22.08 -22.03 -7.46
CA SER A 4 22.15 -23.41 -8.01
C SER A 4 20.76 -23.98 -8.29
N PHE A 5 19.83 -23.79 -7.36
CA PHE A 5 18.49 -24.38 -7.43
C PHE A 5 17.68 -23.85 -8.63
N ALA A 6 17.75 -22.54 -8.90
CA ALA A 6 17.08 -21.94 -10.05
C ALA A 6 17.62 -22.44 -11.39
N LYS A 7 18.92 -22.77 -11.48
CA LYS A 7 19.53 -23.32 -12.69
C LYS A 7 19.12 -24.79 -12.91
N GLU A 8 19.00 -25.54 -11.83
CA GLU A 8 18.61 -26.94 -11.85
C GLU A 8 17.16 -27.11 -12.35
N LEU A 9 16.22 -26.34 -11.79
CA LEU A 9 14.82 -26.32 -12.23
C LEU A 9 14.66 -25.89 -13.69
N TYR A 10 15.44 -24.90 -14.14
CA TYR A 10 15.44 -24.47 -15.54
C TYR A 10 15.92 -25.58 -16.47
N SER A 11 16.97 -26.30 -16.08
CA SER A 11 17.50 -27.41 -16.88
C SER A 11 16.54 -28.60 -16.94
N GLU A 12 15.83 -28.89 -15.85
CA GLU A 12 14.88 -30.00 -15.76
C GLU A 12 13.63 -29.73 -16.63
N SER A 13 13.13 -28.48 -16.60
CA SER A 13 12.00 -28.04 -17.44
C SER A 13 12.32 -28.11 -18.94
N LEU A 14 13.54 -27.73 -19.33
CA LEU A 14 14.00 -27.78 -20.72
C LEU A 14 14.09 -29.23 -21.24
N GLN A 15 14.46 -30.18 -20.37
CA GLN A 15 14.54 -31.59 -20.74
C GLN A 15 13.16 -32.22 -20.96
N LEU A 16 12.16 -31.85 -20.15
CA LEU A 16 10.79 -32.33 -20.30
C LEU A 16 10.16 -31.88 -21.63
N SER A 17 10.36 -30.62 -22.03
CA SER A 17 9.86 -30.08 -23.30
C SER A 17 10.41 -30.81 -24.53
N ASN A 18 11.70 -31.15 -24.54
CA ASN A 18 12.31 -31.86 -25.67
C ASN A 18 11.87 -33.32 -25.80
N ALA A 19 11.37 -33.93 -24.72
CA ALA A 19 10.91 -35.32 -24.74
C ALA A 19 9.51 -35.49 -25.38
N GLU A 20 8.67 -34.45 -25.38
CA GLU A 20 7.29 -34.50 -25.90
C GLU A 20 7.20 -34.31 -27.43
N LEU A 21 8.25 -33.77 -28.08
CA LEU A 21 8.29 -33.47 -29.53
C LEU A 21 8.59 -34.66 -30.46
N GLY A 22 8.63 -35.89 -29.92
CA GLY A 22 8.92 -37.10 -30.69
C GLY A 22 7.68 -37.92 -31.04
N SER A 23 6.89 -37.55 -32.06
CA SER A 23 5.84 -38.43 -32.62
C SER A 23 5.76 -38.40 -34.16
N LYS A 24 5.59 -39.59 -34.74
CA LYS A 24 5.74 -40.01 -36.15
C LYS A 24 4.68 -39.44 -37.12
N PRO A 25 4.93 -39.46 -38.46
CA PRO A 25 4.00 -38.90 -39.44
C PRO A 25 2.92 -39.90 -39.86
N ILE A 26 1.66 -39.48 -39.88
CA ILE A 26 0.56 -40.17 -40.57
C ILE A 26 -0.25 -39.12 -41.35
N ALA A 27 -0.40 -39.36 -42.66
CA ALA A 27 -1.17 -38.54 -43.59
C ALA A 27 -2.69 -38.67 -43.34
N ASN A 28 -3.44 -37.55 -43.37
CA ASN A 28 -4.84 -37.43 -43.80
C ASN A 28 -5.27 -35.95 -43.87
N ASP A 29 -6.02 -35.58 -44.90
CA ASP A 29 -6.38 -34.23 -45.38
C ASP A 29 -7.39 -33.43 -44.50
N ASP A 30 -7.65 -33.87 -43.26
CA ASP A 30 -8.35 -33.09 -42.21
C ASP A 30 -7.35 -32.43 -41.22
N SER A 31 -6.06 -32.77 -41.33
CA SER A 31 -5.01 -32.38 -40.39
C SER A 31 -4.53 -30.94 -40.51
N VAL A 32 -4.82 -30.24 -41.61
CA VAL A 32 -4.32 -28.87 -41.82
C VAL A 32 -4.98 -27.83 -40.91
N GLU A 33 -6.29 -27.95 -40.64
CA GLU A 33 -6.95 -27.10 -39.64
C GLU A 33 -6.53 -27.45 -38.20
N GLU A 34 -6.25 -28.73 -37.93
CA GLU A 34 -5.85 -29.19 -36.60
C GLU A 34 -4.42 -28.77 -36.25
N LEU A 35 -3.49 -28.83 -37.22
CA LEU A 35 -2.12 -28.34 -37.08
C LEU A 35 -2.05 -26.81 -36.94
N ASP A 36 -2.89 -26.07 -37.66
CA ASP A 36 -2.95 -24.59 -37.55
C ASP A 36 -3.47 -24.19 -36.16
N ARG A 37 -4.50 -24.90 -35.66
CA ARG A 37 -5.01 -24.74 -34.29
C ARG A 37 -3.97 -25.11 -33.22
N GLU A 38 -3.22 -26.20 -33.39
CA GLU A 38 -2.13 -26.55 -32.47
C GLU A 38 -1.03 -25.47 -32.43
N SER A 39 -0.68 -24.89 -33.59
CA SER A 39 0.31 -23.81 -33.67
C SER A 39 -0.18 -22.50 -33.02
N ASP A 40 -1.48 -22.23 -33.10
CA ASP A 40 -2.13 -21.09 -32.46
C ASP A 40 -2.17 -21.26 -30.94
N LEU A 41 -2.48 -22.47 -30.47
CA LEU A 41 -2.48 -22.82 -29.05
C LEU A 41 -1.07 -22.73 -28.45
N ASP A 42 -0.04 -23.19 -29.16
CA ASP A 42 1.36 -23.10 -28.74
C ASP A 42 1.83 -21.64 -28.66
N ARG A 43 1.49 -20.83 -29.67
CA ARG A 43 1.76 -19.37 -29.66
C ARG A 43 1.06 -18.66 -28.50
N GLU A 44 -0.20 -19.01 -28.22
CA GLU A 44 -0.93 -18.45 -27.08
C GLU A 44 -0.36 -18.91 -25.73
N TRP A 45 0.07 -20.16 -25.63
CA TRP A 45 0.70 -20.72 -24.46
C TRP A 45 2.01 -19.98 -24.15
N GLN A 46 2.88 -19.81 -25.16
CA GLN A 46 4.14 -19.08 -25.02
C GLN A 46 3.91 -17.63 -24.59
N ARG A 47 2.93 -16.96 -25.21
CA ARG A 47 2.56 -15.57 -24.87
C ARG A 47 2.08 -15.46 -23.41
N ARG A 48 1.28 -16.41 -22.93
CA ARG A 48 0.82 -16.44 -21.53
C ARG A 48 1.95 -16.81 -20.58
N HIS A 49 2.81 -17.75 -20.95
CA HIS A 49 3.98 -18.12 -20.18
C HIS A 49 4.90 -16.90 -19.97
N ASP A 50 5.28 -16.20 -21.03
CA ASP A 50 6.15 -15.01 -20.95
C ASP A 50 5.54 -13.90 -20.07
N GLN A 51 4.21 -13.76 -20.08
CA GLN A 51 3.50 -12.76 -19.27
C GLN A 51 3.38 -13.15 -17.79
N PHE A 52 3.20 -14.44 -17.48
CA PHE A 52 2.76 -14.88 -16.16
C PHE A 52 3.72 -15.80 -15.42
N HIS A 53 4.79 -16.31 -16.04
CA HIS A 53 5.71 -17.28 -15.40
C HIS A 53 6.42 -16.73 -14.15
N THR A 54 6.47 -15.40 -13.97
CA THR A 54 7.02 -14.75 -12.75
C THR A 54 5.99 -13.96 -11.96
N ILE A 55 4.70 -13.98 -12.33
CA ILE A 55 3.71 -13.11 -11.69
C ILE A 55 3.59 -13.41 -10.19
N GLY A 56 3.53 -14.69 -9.81
CA GLY A 56 3.44 -15.09 -8.40
C GLY A 56 4.66 -14.68 -7.57
N TYR A 57 5.86 -14.65 -8.16
CA TYR A 57 7.07 -14.18 -7.48
C TYR A 57 7.03 -12.66 -7.25
N ARG A 58 6.64 -11.90 -8.28
CA ARG A 58 6.50 -10.43 -8.18
C ARG A 58 5.42 -10.06 -7.17
N ASP A 59 4.27 -10.72 -7.23
CA ASP A 59 3.16 -10.51 -6.31
C ASP A 59 3.56 -10.85 -4.88
N GLY A 60 4.29 -11.95 -4.66
CA GLY A 60 4.81 -12.30 -3.35
C GLY A 60 5.77 -11.26 -2.76
N LEU A 61 6.64 -10.66 -3.58
CA LEU A 61 7.51 -9.58 -3.13
C LEU A 61 6.73 -8.29 -2.79
N ILE A 62 5.72 -7.96 -3.58
CA ILE A 62 4.86 -6.79 -3.34
C ILE A 62 4.05 -7.00 -2.06
N ALA A 63 3.41 -8.17 -1.92
CA ALA A 63 2.62 -8.53 -0.75
C ALA A 63 3.47 -8.48 0.54
N GLY A 64 4.67 -9.06 0.53
CA GLY A 64 5.56 -9.00 1.71
C GLY A 64 6.02 -7.58 2.06
N LYS A 65 6.27 -6.74 1.07
CA LYS A 65 6.59 -5.31 1.29
C LYS A 65 5.38 -4.56 1.86
N GLU A 66 4.18 -4.86 1.39
CA GLU A 66 2.96 -4.22 1.86
C GLU A 66 2.59 -4.68 3.28
N ASP A 67 2.70 -5.97 3.57
CA ASP A 67 2.44 -6.54 4.90
C ASP A 67 3.37 -5.92 5.95
N SER A 68 4.67 -5.83 5.66
CA SER A 68 5.64 -5.20 6.55
C SER A 68 5.39 -3.70 6.75
N ALA A 69 5.01 -2.97 5.70
CA ALA A 69 4.63 -1.56 5.81
C ALA A 69 3.34 -1.37 6.63
N GLN A 70 2.37 -2.28 6.48
CA GLN A 70 1.11 -2.24 7.19
C GLN A 70 1.29 -2.53 8.69
N GLU A 71 2.20 -3.42 9.07
CA GLU A 71 2.56 -3.64 10.48
C GLU A 71 3.07 -2.34 11.13
N GLY A 72 4.02 -1.65 10.48
CA GLY A 72 4.54 -0.37 10.94
C GLY A 72 3.45 0.70 11.05
N PHE A 73 2.58 0.80 10.04
CA PHE A 73 1.42 1.70 10.07
C PHE A 73 0.48 1.39 11.24
N ASN A 74 0.14 0.12 11.46
CA ASN A 74 -0.77 -0.30 12.53
C ASN A 74 -0.23 0.05 13.92
N VAL A 75 1.08 -0.11 14.14
CA VAL A 75 1.74 0.30 15.39
C VAL A 75 1.64 1.82 15.57
N GLY A 76 2.03 2.59 14.54
CA GLY A 76 1.96 4.06 14.60
C GLY A 76 0.53 4.57 14.77
N PHE A 77 -0.45 3.95 14.11
CA PHE A 77 -1.87 4.27 14.24
C PHE A 77 -2.36 4.05 15.66
N LYS A 78 -2.09 2.87 16.26
CA LYS A 78 -2.48 2.57 17.65
C LYS A 78 -1.91 3.59 18.65
N GLN A 79 -0.67 4.04 18.44
CA GLN A 79 -0.02 5.02 19.31
C GLN A 79 -0.56 6.44 19.10
N SER A 80 -0.88 6.81 17.86
CA SER A 80 -1.20 8.20 17.50
C SER A 80 -2.68 8.54 17.59
N VAL A 81 -3.60 7.60 17.35
CA VAL A 81 -5.04 7.89 17.22
C VAL A 81 -5.63 8.61 18.43
N LEU A 82 -5.33 8.13 19.63
CA LEU A 82 -5.89 8.73 20.85
C LEU A 82 -5.34 10.15 21.08
N VAL A 83 -4.04 10.33 20.87
CA VAL A 83 -3.37 11.64 21.02
C VAL A 83 -3.89 12.62 19.95
N GLY A 84 -3.97 12.18 18.70
CA GLY A 84 -4.49 12.96 17.58
C GLY A 84 -5.95 13.35 17.77
N TYR A 85 -6.79 12.44 18.29
CA TYR A 85 -8.18 12.73 18.64
C TYR A 85 -8.29 13.81 19.72
N ASN A 86 -7.59 13.63 20.84
CA ASN A 86 -7.61 14.60 21.94
C ASN A 86 -7.10 15.98 21.48
N TRP A 87 -6.05 16.00 20.65
CA TRP A 87 -5.53 17.24 20.05
C TRP A 87 -6.55 17.91 19.13
N GLY A 88 -7.27 17.14 18.32
CA GLY A 88 -8.37 17.62 17.49
C GLY A 88 -9.51 18.22 18.31
N VAL A 89 -9.90 17.58 19.42
CA VAL A 89 -10.92 18.09 20.35
C VAL A 89 -10.49 19.42 20.95
N VAL A 90 -9.25 19.52 21.44
CA VAL A 90 -8.72 20.78 21.99
C VAL A 90 -8.74 21.89 20.94
N ARG A 91 -8.32 21.61 19.69
CA ARG A 91 -8.44 22.55 18.58
C ARG A 91 -9.88 23.01 18.38
N GLY A 92 -10.80 22.08 18.20
CA GLY A 92 -12.21 22.40 17.94
C GLY A 92 -12.85 23.24 19.04
N VAL A 93 -12.69 22.82 20.30
CA VAL A 93 -13.27 23.54 21.45
C VAL A 93 -12.67 24.95 21.56
N THR A 94 -11.35 25.07 21.47
CA THR A 94 -10.69 26.39 21.59
C THR A 94 -11.05 27.31 20.42
N SER A 95 -11.18 26.79 19.19
CA SER A 95 -11.65 27.56 18.04
C SER A 95 -13.08 28.05 18.22
N VAL A 96 -14.01 27.20 18.68
CA VAL A 96 -15.39 27.61 18.94
C VAL A 96 -15.41 28.70 20.00
N VAL A 97 -14.71 28.49 21.12
CA VAL A 97 -14.62 29.49 22.18
C VAL A 97 -14.03 30.80 21.66
N ALA A 98 -12.98 30.78 20.84
CA ALA A 98 -12.37 31.99 20.26
C ALA A 98 -13.33 32.74 19.33
N CYS A 99 -14.17 32.04 18.57
CA CYS A 99 -15.13 32.61 17.63
C CYS A 99 -16.43 33.12 18.28
N LEU A 100 -16.69 32.82 19.55
CA LEU A 100 -17.91 33.30 20.23
C LEU A 100 -17.89 34.82 20.43
N PRO A 101 -19.05 35.49 20.38
CA PRO A 101 -19.21 36.87 20.86
C PRO A 101 -18.84 37.01 22.34
N ASP A 102 -18.32 38.17 22.73
CA ASP A 102 -17.84 38.40 24.10
C ASP A 102 -18.94 38.22 25.15
N ASP A 103 -20.17 38.68 24.88
CA ASP A 103 -21.33 38.48 25.76
C ASP A 103 -21.61 37.00 26.07
N LEU A 104 -21.40 36.11 25.09
CA LEU A 104 -21.59 34.66 25.24
C LEU A 104 -20.38 34.01 25.90
N LYS A 105 -19.16 34.47 25.58
CA LYS A 105 -17.93 34.02 26.24
C LYS A 105 -17.97 34.32 27.73
N GLU A 106 -18.44 35.51 28.11
CA GLU A 106 -18.54 35.92 29.52
C GLU A 106 -19.58 35.09 30.29
N LYS A 107 -20.71 34.75 29.66
CA LYS A 107 -21.70 33.85 30.24
C LYS A 107 -21.22 32.40 30.37
N LEU A 108 -20.47 31.91 29.39
CA LEU A 108 -19.96 30.53 29.40
C LEU A 108 -18.74 30.37 30.33
N ILE A 109 -17.88 31.38 30.37
CA ILE A 109 -16.64 31.40 31.13
C ILE A 109 -16.64 32.68 31.97
N GLU A 110 -17.15 32.60 33.19
CA GLU A 110 -17.39 33.76 34.05
C GLU A 110 -16.10 34.52 34.43
N THR A 111 -14.99 33.81 34.65
CA THR A 111 -13.73 34.39 35.11
C THR A 111 -12.84 34.85 33.95
N GLN A 112 -12.38 36.11 33.98
CA GLN A 112 -11.45 36.65 32.97
C GLN A 112 -10.14 35.85 32.87
N GLU A 113 -9.60 35.37 34.00
CA GLU A 113 -8.40 34.53 34.01
C GLU A 113 -8.58 33.26 33.16
N LYS A 114 -9.74 32.60 33.26
CA LYS A 114 -10.05 31.41 32.47
C LYS A 114 -10.17 31.74 30.98
N ARG A 115 -10.80 32.88 30.64
CA ARG A 115 -10.88 33.37 29.26
C ARG A 115 -9.50 33.60 28.65
N ASN A 116 -8.60 34.26 29.40
CA ASN A 116 -7.22 34.47 28.98
C ASN A 116 -6.47 33.14 28.78
N LYS A 117 -6.69 32.14 29.66
CA LYS A 117 -6.11 30.79 29.49
C LYS A 117 -6.61 30.09 28.22
N PHE A 118 -7.91 30.17 27.93
CA PHE A 118 -8.47 29.62 26.69
C PHE A 118 -7.91 30.30 25.45
N GLN A 119 -7.75 31.63 25.49
CA GLN A 119 -7.12 32.39 24.40
C GLN A 119 -5.66 31.97 24.18
N GLY A 120 -4.87 31.88 25.25
CA GLY A 120 -3.49 31.40 25.15
C GLY A 120 -3.39 29.95 24.65
N LEU A 121 -4.35 29.09 25.04
CA LEU A 121 -4.42 27.73 24.53
C LEU A 121 -4.77 27.70 23.03
N TYR A 122 -5.74 28.52 22.59
CA TYR A 122 -6.07 28.67 21.18
C TYR A 122 -4.85 29.06 20.35
N GLU A 123 -4.11 30.09 20.78
CA GLU A 123 -2.90 30.57 20.11
C GLU A 123 -1.80 29.49 20.10
N SER A 124 -1.54 28.85 21.23
CA SER A 124 -0.53 27.79 21.33
C SER A 124 -0.84 26.61 20.40
N VAL A 125 -2.09 26.15 20.39
CA VAL A 125 -2.50 24.99 19.61
C VAL A 125 -2.53 25.30 18.10
N HIS A 126 -2.81 26.55 17.72
CA HIS A 126 -2.79 27.00 16.32
C HIS A 126 -1.43 27.52 15.85
N SER A 127 -0.44 27.62 16.74
CA SER A 127 0.92 28.06 16.38
C SER A 127 1.64 27.09 15.44
N ILE A 128 1.30 25.81 15.51
CA ILE A 128 1.89 24.76 14.68
C ILE A 128 0.95 24.43 13.52
N SER A 129 1.39 24.76 12.30
CA SER A 129 0.72 24.34 11.07
C SER A 129 0.86 22.83 10.86
N THR A 130 -0.10 22.23 10.14
CA THR A 130 0.00 20.82 9.71
C THR A 130 1.23 20.55 8.85
N VAL A 131 1.67 21.54 8.07
CA VAL A 131 2.85 21.45 7.22
C VAL A 131 4.13 21.47 8.05
N ASP A 132 4.19 22.33 9.06
CA ASP A 132 5.36 22.44 9.93
C ASP A 132 5.47 21.23 10.87
N ALA A 133 4.34 20.70 11.35
CA ALA A 133 4.28 19.44 12.09
C ALA A 133 4.87 18.26 11.29
N LEU A 134 4.62 18.21 9.98
CA LEU A 134 5.16 17.16 9.12
C LEU A 134 6.69 17.28 8.95
N LYS A 135 7.22 18.51 8.88
CA LYS A 135 8.67 18.74 8.77
C LYS A 135 9.41 18.26 10.03
N PHE A 136 8.88 18.55 11.21
CA PHE A 136 9.47 18.07 12.47
C PHE A 136 9.62 16.55 12.55
N PHE A 137 8.80 15.78 11.82
CA PHE A 137 8.92 14.32 11.80
C PHE A 137 10.09 13.82 10.93
N HIS A 138 10.54 14.62 9.95
CA HIS A 138 11.59 14.26 9.01
C HIS A 138 12.95 14.88 9.35
N ASP A 139 12.97 15.88 10.23
CA ASP A 139 14.17 16.64 10.60
C ASP A 139 14.91 16.08 11.85
N ASP A 140 14.61 14.84 12.26
CA ASP A 140 15.35 14.09 13.31
C ASP A 140 16.50 13.24 12.72
#